data_AF-A0A8T4ZCT8-F1
#
_entry.id   AF-A0A8T4ZCT8-F1
#
_cell.length_a   1.000
_cell.length_b   1.000
_cell.length_c   1.000
_cell.angle_alpha   90.00
_cell.angle_beta   90.00
_cell.angle_gamma   90.00
#
_symmetry.space_group_name_H-M   'P 1'
#
loop_
_entity.id
_entity.type
_entity.pdbx_description
1 polymer ?
#
loop_
_entity_poly.entity_id
_entity_poly.type
_entity_poly.pdbx_seq_one_letter_code
_entity_poly.pdbx_strand_id
1 'polypeptide(L)' 'NLPRGLRKKDLRERLFEFCNKNDIVFMALFGSFVRGEQNKRSDIDIAIE' A
#
# COMPACT_ATOMS: atom_id res chain seq x y z
N ASN A 1 9.23 5.15 -0.53
CA ASN A 1 9.28 4.40 0.76
C ASN A 1 8.24 3.29 0.84
N LEU A 2 8.29 2.31 -0.08
CA LEU A 2 7.45 1.10 0.06
C LEU A 2 8.28 -0.02 0.72
N PRO A 3 7.69 -0.80 1.65
CA PRO A 3 8.36 -1.95 2.27
C PRO A 3 8.84 -2.97 1.22
N ARG A 4 9.87 -3.76 1.54
CA ARG A 4 10.57 -4.60 0.54
C ARG A 4 9.64 -5.50 -0.28
N GLY A 5 8.65 -6.11 0.37
CA GLY A 5 7.68 -7.00 -0.27
C GLY A 5 6.74 -6.33 -1.28
N LEU A 6 6.65 -5.00 -1.26
CA LEU A 6 5.81 -4.20 -2.15
C LEU A 6 6.61 -3.44 -3.22
N ARG A 7 7.93 -3.63 -3.29
CA ARG A 7 8.78 -3.00 -4.32
C ARG A 7 8.72 -3.77 -5.64
N LYS A 8 7.52 -3.99 -6.17
CA LYS A 8 7.32 -4.43 -7.55
C LYS A 8 7.40 -3.22 -8.47
N LYS A 9 8.06 -3.39 -9.62
CA LYS A 9 8.43 -2.32 -10.57
C LYS A 9 7.24 -1.41 -10.91
N ASP A 10 6.03 -1.96 -10.97
CA ASP A 10 4.85 -1.25 -11.47
C ASP A 10 3.75 -1.08 -10.40
N LEU A 11 3.97 -1.51 -9.15
CA LEU A 11 2.92 -1.41 -8.11
C LEU A 11 2.58 0.05 -7.81
N ARG A 12 3.60 0.90 -7.77
CA ARG A 12 3.43 2.33 -7.50
C ARG A 12 2.56 2.99 -8.58
N GLU A 13 2.82 2.68 -9.85
CA GLU A 13 2.07 3.23 -10.98
C GLU A 13 0.61 2.76 -10.95
N ARG A 14 0.37 1.46 -10.71
CA ARG A 14 -0.98 0.92 -10.57
C ARG A 14 -1.77 1.53 -9.41
N LEU A 15 -1.12 1.76 -8.26
CA LEU A 15 -1.75 2.43 -7.12
C LEU A 15 -2.03 3.90 -7.42
N PHE A 16 -1.12 4.59 -8.10
CA PHE A 16 -1.31 5.98 -8.50
C PHE A 16 -2.49 6.14 -9.47
N GLU A 17 -2.58 5.29 -10.50
CA GLU A 17 -3.74 5.28 -11.40
C GLU A 17 -5.04 4.97 -10.68
N PHE A 18 -5.02 4.02 -9.73
CA PHE A 18 -6.17 3.70 -8.91
C PHE A 18 -6.61 4.92 -8.09
N CYS A 19 -5.69 5.60 -7.40
CA CYS A 19 -6.03 6.79 -6.62
C CYS A 19 -6.64 7.89 -7.50
N ASN A 20 -6.01 8.21 -8.63
CA ASN A 20 -6.52 9.22 -9.57
C ASN A 20 -7.91 8.89 -10.11
N LYS A 21 -8.18 7.63 -10.46
CA LYS A 21 -9.49 7.21 -10.99
C LYS A 21 -10.60 7.27 -9.96
N ASN A 22 -10.27 7.20 -8.67
CA ASN A 22 -11.24 7.15 -7.58
C ASN A 22 -11.25 8.43 -6.74
N ASP A 23 -10.59 9.50 -7.21
CA ASP A 23 -10.48 10.79 -6.50
C ASP A 23 -9.95 10.63 -5.06
N ILE A 24 -9.02 9.69 -4.86
CA ILE A 24 -8.35 9.47 -3.58
C ILE A 24 -7.18 10.44 -3.51
N VAL A 25 -7.25 11.37 -2.56
CA VAL A 25 -6.24 12.42 -2.38
C VAL A 25 -5.02 11.85 -1.67
N PHE A 26 -5.21 10.89 -0.78
CA PHE A 26 -4.14 10.27 -0.03
C PHE A 26 -4.39 8.79 0.26
N MET A 27 -3.32 7.99 0.16
CA MET A 27 -3.32 6.58 0.52
C MET A 27 -2.03 6.25 1.28
N ALA A 28 -2.19 5.67 2.47
CA ALA A 28 -1.07 5.22 3.28
C ALA A 28 -1.22 3.76 3.73
N LEU A 29 -0.09 3.06 3.78
CA LEU A 29 0.00 1.75 4.43
C LEU A 29 0.32 1.96 5.91
N PHE A 30 -0.35 1.22 6.78
CA PHE A 30 -0.04 1.20 8.20
C PHE A 30 -0.09 -0.23 8.76
N GLY A 31 -0.09 -0.36 10.08
CA GLY A 31 -0.30 -1.65 10.72
C GLY A 31 0.88 -2.62 10.61
N SER A 32 0.56 -3.93 10.67
CA SER A 32 1.55 -5.01 10.84
C SER A 32 2.59 -5.06 9.72
N PHE A 33 2.19 -4.69 8.50
CA PHE A 33 3.03 -4.74 7.30
C PHE A 33 4.19 -3.74 7.35
N VAL A 34 3.97 -2.55 7.91
CA VAL A 34 5.01 -1.51 8.02
C VAL A 34 5.96 -1.83 9.17
N ARG A 35 5.48 -2.52 10.22
CA ARG A 35 6.30 -2.98 11.36
C ARG A 35 7.11 -4.25 11.06
N GLY A 36 6.84 -4.95 9.97
CA GLY A 36 7.53 -6.20 9.63
C GLY A 36 6.96 -7.43 10.34
N GLU A 37 5.80 -7.32 10.99
CA GLU A 37 5.14 -8.37 11.77
C GLU A 37 4.17 -9.22 10.92
N GLN A 38 4.00 -8.87 9.64
CA GLN A 38 3.10 -9.56 8.73
C GLN A 38 3.59 -10.98 8.39
N ASN A 39 2.63 -11.91 8.28
CA ASN A 39 2.85 -13.25 7.76
C ASN A 39 1.98 -13.50 6.51
N LYS A 40 2.06 -14.70 5.91
CA LYS A 40 1.31 -15.03 4.68
C LYS A 40 -0.21 -14.97 4.80
N ARG A 41 -0.75 -14.99 6.03
CA ARG A 41 -2.18 -14.88 6.35
C ARG A 41 -2.57 -13.50 6.88
N SER A 42 -1.61 -12.57 6.99
CA SER A 42 -1.90 -11.20 7.39
C SER A 42 -2.65 -10.47 6.27
N ASP A 43 -3.53 -9.58 6.70
CA ASP A 43 -4.15 -8.55 5.89
C ASP A 43 -3.18 -7.39 5.61
N ILE A 44 -3.69 -6.37 4.92
CA ILE A 44 -2.98 -5.13 4.62
C ILE A 44 -3.86 -3.97 5.08
N ASP A 45 -3.36 -3.21 6.04
CA ASP A 45 -4.03 -2.02 6.56
C ASP A 45 -3.74 -0.79 5.67
N ILE A 46 -4.79 -0.14 5.17
CA ILE A 46 -4.72 1.03 4.30
C ILE A 46 -5.59 2.15 4.84
N ALA A 47 -5.01 3.34 5.00
CA ALA A 47 -5.72 4.58 5.32
C ALA A 47 -5.94 5.38 4.03
N ILE A 48 -7.13 5.94 3.87
CA ILE A 48 -7.57 6.72 2.72
C ILE A 48 -8.11 8.07 3.22
N GLU A 49 -7.76 9.14 2.51
CA GLU A 49 -8.33 10.48 2.65
C GLU A 49 -8.65 11.05 1.25
#